data_AF-A0A821F9F8-F1
#
_entry.id   AF-A0A821F9F8-F1
#
_cell.length_a   1.000
_cell.length_b   1.000
_cell.length_c   1.000
_cell.angle_alpha   90.00
_cell.angle_beta   90.00
_cell.angle_gamma   90.00
#
_symmetry.space_group_name_H-M   'P 1'
#
loop_
_entity.id
_entity.type
_entity.pdbx_description
1 polymer ?
#
loop_
_entity_poly.entity_id
_entity_poly.type
_entity_poly.pdbx_seq_one_letter_code
_entity_poly.pdbx_strand_id
1 'polypeptide(L)'
;MCLGCPEILYCSSHHKQHRDHLNVKLLKVADNCNQFLEEIQILIHDPQQHTLMKTIDEWEIQSIEKIRRLAHETREELLPYIKNFIPRVEMQLTSLNTEVRQNLDDCDFMDTDIDNWTEELQKLKALLKGPPDITVRQDSTKFISMIYSHIE
;
A
#
# COMPACT_ATOMS: atom_id res chain seq x y z
N MET A 1 -13.75 -21.98 -61.01
CA MET A 1 -13.48 -22.13 -59.57
C MET A 1 -12.03 -22.61 -59.45
N CYS A 2 -11.10 -21.75 -59.02
CA CYS A 2 -9.67 -22.07 -59.01
C CYS A 2 -9.29 -22.63 -57.63
N LEU A 3 -8.95 -23.91 -57.59
CA LEU A 3 -8.73 -24.72 -56.37
C LEU A 3 -7.27 -24.65 -55.85
N GLY A 4 -6.67 -23.46 -55.90
CA GLY A 4 -5.25 -23.27 -55.55
C GLY A 4 -4.34 -23.67 -56.71
N CYS A 5 -3.56 -22.72 -57.22
CA CYS A 5 -2.55 -22.99 -58.23
C CYS A 5 -1.33 -23.61 -57.53
N PRO A 6 -0.94 -24.87 -57.83
CA PRO A 6 0.37 -25.36 -57.43
C PRO A 6 1.44 -24.48 -58.08
N GLU A 7 2.53 -24.24 -57.36
CA GLU A 7 3.59 -23.23 -57.55
C GLU A 7 4.27 -23.17 -58.94
N ILE A 8 3.87 -23.99 -59.91
CA ILE A 8 4.64 -24.26 -61.14
C ILE A 8 3.97 -23.68 -62.40
N LEU A 9 2.70 -23.28 -62.37
CA LEU A 9 2.00 -22.74 -63.55
C LEU A 9 1.52 -21.30 -63.30
N TYR A 10 2.27 -20.34 -63.82
CA TYR A 10 1.87 -18.94 -63.90
C TYR A 10 0.52 -18.83 -64.61
N CYS A 11 -0.54 -18.49 -63.87
CA CYS A 11 -1.89 -18.37 -64.42
C CYS A 11 -2.10 -16.99 -65.02
N SER A 12 -1.77 -16.83 -66.31
CA SER A 12 -1.93 -15.58 -67.06
C SER A 12 -3.37 -15.05 -67.04
N SER A 13 -4.36 -15.95 -66.93
CA SER A 13 -5.80 -15.62 -66.96
C SER A 13 -6.38 -15.13 -65.63
N HIS A 14 -5.77 -15.47 -64.48
CA HIS A 14 -6.21 -15.01 -63.15
C HIS A 14 -5.20 -14.11 -62.44
N HIS A 15 -4.11 -13.73 -63.13
CA HIS A 15 -3.04 -12.89 -62.62
C HIS A 15 -3.56 -11.62 -61.92
N LYS A 16 -4.56 -10.94 -62.50
CA LYS A 16 -5.17 -9.74 -61.89
C LYS A 16 -5.85 -10.07 -60.55
N GLN A 17 -6.65 -11.14 -60.49
CA GLN A 17 -7.32 -11.55 -59.26
C GLN A 17 -6.33 -11.97 -58.16
N HIS A 18 -5.26 -12.68 -58.53
CA HIS A 18 -4.18 -13.02 -57.59
C HIS A 18 -3.44 -11.77 -57.11
N ARG A 19 -3.15 -10.82 -58.00
CA ARG A 19 -2.50 -9.56 -57.66
C ARG A 19 -3.39 -8.70 -56.74
N ASP A 20 -4.68 -8.65 -57.00
CA ASP A 20 -5.66 -7.95 -56.16
C ASP A 20 -5.73 -8.58 -54.76
N HIS A 21 -5.76 -9.91 -54.66
CA HIS A 21 -5.69 -10.61 -53.36
C HIS A 21 -4.39 -10.35 -52.60
N LEU A 22 -3.25 -10.36 -53.30
CA LEU A 22 -1.96 -10.02 -52.70
C LEU A 22 -1.91 -8.55 -52.25
N ASN A 23 -2.48 -7.63 -53.02
CA ASN A 23 -2.58 -6.22 -52.64
C ASN A 23 -3.40 -6.04 -51.36
N VAL A 24 -4.53 -6.75 -51.23
CA VAL A 24 -5.33 -6.73 -49.99
C VAL A 24 -4.52 -7.23 -48.80
N LYS A 25 -3.75 -8.31 -48.97
CA LYS A 25 -2.86 -8.81 -47.91
C LYS A 25 -1.75 -7.80 -47.56
N LEU A 26 -1.16 -7.17 -48.57
CA LEU A 26 -0.10 -6.18 -48.37
C LEU A 26 -0.62 -4.92 -47.67
N LEU A 27 -1.82 -4.45 -48.03
CA LEU A 27 -2.47 -3.33 -47.34
C LEU A 27 -2.69 -3.63 -45.86
N LYS A 28 -3.14 -4.85 -45.51
CA LYS A 28 -3.24 -5.27 -44.11
C LYS A 28 -1.90 -5.24 -43.37
N VAL A 29 -0.81 -5.65 -44.03
CA VAL A 29 0.53 -5.56 -43.44
C VAL A 29 0.93 -4.10 -43.24
N ALA A 30 0.68 -3.23 -44.22
CA ALA A 30 0.97 -1.81 -44.10
C ALA A 30 0.15 -1.15 -42.97
N ASP A 31 -1.13 -1.48 -42.83
CA ASP A 31 -1.98 -1.01 -41.74
C ASP A 31 -1.45 -1.46 -40.37
N ASN A 32 -1.05 -2.73 -40.23
CA ASN A 32 -0.44 -3.22 -39.00
C ASN A 32 0.88 -2.52 -38.69
N CYS A 33 1.71 -2.24 -39.69
CA CYS A 33 2.95 -1.47 -39.50
C CYS A 33 2.64 -0.04 -39.00
N ASN A 34 1.61 0.61 -39.56
CA ASN A 34 1.22 1.94 -39.13
C ASN A 34 0.72 1.95 -37.68
N GLN A 35 -0.10 0.97 -37.29
CA GLN A 35 -0.56 0.81 -35.91
C GLN A 35 0.61 0.62 -34.94
N PHE A 36 1.58 -0.23 -35.30
CA PHE A 36 2.75 -0.45 -34.46
C PHE A 36 3.65 0.79 -34.36
N LEU A 37 3.77 1.58 -35.44
CA LEU A 37 4.47 2.87 -35.40
C LEU A 37 3.78 3.87 -34.46
N GLU A 38 2.46 3.89 -34.43
CA GLU A 38 1.70 4.72 -33.48
C GLU A 38 1.97 4.29 -32.04
N GLU A 39 1.96 2.98 -31.75
CA GLU A 39 2.32 2.45 -30.42
C GLU A 39 3.74 2.88 -29.99
N ILE A 40 4.72 2.77 -30.90
CA ILE A 40 6.09 3.24 -30.66
C ILE A 40 6.12 4.74 -30.39
N GLN A 41 5.40 5.54 -31.17
CA GLN A 41 5.36 7.00 -30.97
C GLN A 41 4.78 7.38 -29.61
N ILE A 42 3.74 6.67 -29.16
CA ILE A 42 3.20 6.83 -27.81
C ILE A 42 4.30 6.57 -26.77
N LEU A 43 5.05 5.47 -26.90
CA LEU A 43 6.12 5.12 -25.96
C LEU A 43 7.33 6.07 -26.02
N ILE A 44 7.64 6.65 -27.19
CA ILE A 44 8.68 7.68 -27.33
C ILE A 44 8.27 8.96 -26.59
N HIS A 45 7.01 9.35 -26.71
CA HIS A 45 6.50 10.57 -26.06
C HIS A 45 6.25 10.37 -24.56
N ASP A 46 5.71 9.21 -24.19
CA ASP A 46 5.40 8.83 -22.80
C ASP A 46 5.85 7.40 -22.49
N PRO A 47 7.14 7.21 -22.10
CA PRO A 47 7.66 5.91 -21.70
C PRO A 47 6.94 5.29 -20.49
N GLN A 48 6.21 6.07 -19.69
CA GLN A 48 5.43 5.56 -18.56
C GLN A 48 4.24 4.71 -19.03
N GLN A 49 3.82 4.83 -20.30
CA GLN A 49 2.80 3.93 -20.85
C GLN A 49 3.31 2.50 -21.06
N HIS A 50 4.62 2.29 -21.00
CA HIS A 50 5.21 0.97 -21.19
C HIS A 50 4.67 -0.02 -20.16
N THR A 51 4.35 -1.23 -20.61
CA THR A 51 3.73 -2.26 -19.75
C THR A 51 4.56 -2.56 -18.51
N LEU A 52 5.90 -2.56 -18.61
CA LEU A 52 6.78 -2.75 -17.45
C LEU A 52 6.63 -1.65 -16.39
N MET A 53 6.45 -0.39 -16.80
CA MET A 53 6.21 0.71 -15.86
C MET A 53 4.87 0.53 -15.16
N LYS A 54 3.81 0.21 -15.91
CA LYS A 54 2.48 -0.08 -15.34
C LYS A 54 2.52 -1.26 -14.36
N THR A 55 3.29 -2.30 -14.65
CA THR A 55 3.46 -3.43 -13.72
C THR A 55 4.16 -3.00 -12.42
N ILE A 56 5.16 -2.12 -12.49
CA ILE A 56 5.81 -1.57 -11.30
C ILE A 56 4.81 -0.73 -10.49
N ASP A 57 4.04 0.13 -11.15
CA ASP A 57 3.01 0.97 -10.50
C ASP A 57 1.96 0.10 -9.78
N GLU A 58 1.49 -0.97 -10.43
CA GLU A 58 0.56 -1.92 -9.83
C GLU A 58 1.13 -2.57 -8.56
N TRP A 59 2.40 -3.01 -8.59
CA TRP A 59 3.05 -3.59 -7.44
C TRP A 59 3.28 -2.57 -6.31
N GLU A 60 3.61 -1.32 -6.66
CA GLU A 60 3.73 -0.23 -5.69
C GLU A 60 2.40 0.01 -4.97
N ILE A 61 1.31 0.19 -5.73
CA ILE A 61 -0.04 0.42 -5.19
C ILE A 61 -0.43 -0.73 -4.24
N GLN A 62 -0.30 -1.97 -4.70
CA GLN A 62 -0.65 -3.15 -3.88
C GLN A 62 0.20 -3.22 -2.60
N SER A 63 1.48 -2.85 -2.67
CA SER A 63 2.38 -2.85 -1.53
C SER A 63 1.99 -1.80 -0.49
N ILE A 64 1.68 -0.58 -0.94
CA ILE A 64 1.19 0.51 -0.08
C ILE A 64 -0.12 0.10 0.60
N GLU A 65 -1.05 -0.50 -0.13
CA GLU A 65 -2.32 -0.97 0.42
C GLU A 65 -2.13 -2.03 1.50
N LYS A 66 -1.19 -2.98 1.30
CA LYS A 66 -0.85 -3.98 2.31
C LYS A 66 -0.34 -3.34 3.60
N ILE A 67 0.58 -2.37 3.51
CA ILE A 67 1.08 -1.63 4.68
C ILE A 67 -0.07 -0.93 5.40
N ARG A 68 -0.89 -0.19 4.64
CA ARG A 68 -1.99 0.60 5.20
C ARG A 68 -3.00 -0.28 5.93
N ARG A 69 -3.35 -1.42 5.33
CA ARG A 69 -4.30 -2.38 5.91
C ARG A 69 -3.76 -2.95 7.22
N LEU A 70 -2.54 -3.48 7.21
CA LEU A 70 -1.94 -4.03 8.43
C LEU A 70 -1.84 -2.97 9.53
N ALA A 71 -1.39 -1.76 9.20
CA ALA A 71 -1.33 -0.68 10.17
C ALA A 71 -2.71 -0.26 10.70
N HIS A 72 -3.77 -0.39 9.91
CA HIS A 72 -5.14 -0.14 10.37
C HIS A 72 -5.62 -1.27 11.30
N GLU A 73 -5.45 -2.53 10.89
CA GLU A 73 -5.80 -3.71 11.68
C GLU A 73 -5.11 -3.69 13.05
N THR A 74 -3.80 -3.43 13.10
CA THR A 74 -3.06 -3.32 14.37
C THR A 74 -3.57 -2.17 15.25
N ARG A 75 -3.98 -1.03 14.67
CA ARG A 75 -4.57 0.07 15.45
C ARG A 75 -5.94 -0.31 16.00
N GLU A 76 -6.78 -0.98 15.21
CA GLU A 76 -8.10 -1.45 15.63
C GLU A 76 -8.00 -2.51 16.73
N GLU A 77 -7.00 -3.39 16.66
CA GLU A 77 -6.70 -4.35 17.74
C GLU A 77 -6.28 -3.65 19.03
N LEU A 78 -5.50 -2.57 18.93
CA LEU A 78 -5.01 -1.82 20.08
C LEU A 78 -6.09 -0.93 20.74
N LEU A 79 -7.03 -0.44 19.93
CA LEU A 79 -7.99 0.58 20.34
C LEU A 79 -8.87 0.18 21.54
N PRO A 80 -9.42 -1.05 21.65
CA PRO A 80 -10.19 -1.48 22.82
C PRO A 80 -9.38 -1.43 24.11
N TYR A 81 -8.09 -1.79 24.05
CA TYR A 81 -7.23 -1.75 25.23
C TYR A 81 -7.03 -0.32 25.72
N ILE A 82 -6.76 0.62 24.79
CA ILE A 82 -6.63 2.05 25.11
C ILE A 82 -7.95 2.59 25.68
N LYS A 83 -9.09 2.28 25.03
CA LYS A 83 -10.43 2.72 25.46
C LYS A 83 -10.79 2.22 26.86
N ASN A 84 -10.36 1.02 27.23
CA ASN A 84 -10.59 0.46 28.57
C ASN A 84 -9.59 0.97 29.61
N PHE A 85 -8.37 1.30 29.19
CA PHE A 85 -7.28 1.69 30.08
C PHE A 85 -7.36 3.15 30.51
N ILE A 86 -7.60 4.09 29.58
CA ILE A 86 -7.64 5.52 29.89
C ILE A 86 -8.65 5.85 31.01
N PRO A 87 -9.90 5.36 30.99
CA PRO A 87 -10.86 5.63 32.06
C PRO A 87 -10.42 5.09 33.43
N ARG A 88 -9.66 3.99 33.46
CA ARG A 88 -9.11 3.46 34.73
C ARG A 88 -8.06 4.39 35.32
N VAL A 89 -7.18 4.93 34.49
CA VAL A 89 -6.18 5.93 34.90
C VAL A 89 -6.87 7.22 35.36
N GLU A 90 -7.91 7.67 34.63
CA GLU A 90 -8.71 8.84 35.00
C GLU A 90 -9.38 8.66 36.37
N MET A 91 -9.99 7.50 36.62
CA MET A 91 -10.64 7.19 37.89
C MET A 91 -9.64 7.19 39.06
N GLN A 92 -8.45 6.60 38.87
CA GLN A 92 -7.39 6.62 39.88
C GLN A 92 -6.86 8.03 40.14
N LEU A 93 -6.65 8.82 39.07
CA LEU A 93 -6.22 10.20 39.19
C LEU A 93 -7.28 11.07 39.88
N THR A 94 -8.56 10.84 39.60
CA THR A 94 -9.66 11.54 40.26
C THR A 94 -9.68 11.23 41.76
N SER A 95 -9.53 9.96 42.14
CA SER A 95 -9.43 9.54 43.54
C SER A 95 -8.27 10.23 44.25
N LEU A 96 -7.06 10.19 43.67
CA LEU A 96 -5.87 10.85 44.21
C LEU A 96 -6.09 12.36 44.36
N ASN A 97 -6.67 13.01 43.36
CA ASN A 97 -6.94 14.45 43.41
C ASN A 97 -7.98 14.79 44.49
N THR A 98 -9.01 13.97 44.68
CA THR A 98 -9.98 14.14 45.77
C THR A 98 -9.30 14.02 47.13
N GLU A 99 -8.47 13.00 47.33
CA GLU A 99 -7.72 12.80 48.57
C GLU A 99 -6.78 13.98 48.88
N VAL A 100 -5.99 14.41 47.90
CA VAL A 100 -5.10 15.58 48.03
C VAL A 100 -5.88 16.84 48.40
N ARG A 101 -7.05 17.06 47.77
CA ARG A 101 -7.89 18.24 48.03
C ARG A 101 -8.51 18.21 49.43
N GLN A 102 -9.01 17.06 49.87
CA GLN A 102 -9.59 16.89 51.19
C GLN A 102 -8.56 17.18 52.28
N ASN A 103 -7.38 16.56 52.20
CA ASN A 103 -6.31 16.77 53.18
C ASN A 103 -5.77 18.21 53.15
N LEU A 104 -5.76 18.86 51.98
CA LEU A 104 -5.41 20.28 51.87
C LEU A 104 -6.44 21.18 52.58
N ASP A 105 -7.74 20.91 52.39
CA ASP A 105 -8.82 21.67 53.01
C ASP A 105 -8.88 21.46 54.53
N ASP A 106 -8.59 20.24 54.99
CA ASP A 106 -8.56 19.86 56.40
C ASP A 106 -7.25 20.24 57.11
N CYS A 107 -6.24 20.72 56.36
CA CYS A 107 -4.87 20.94 56.83
C CYS A 107 -4.25 19.70 57.51
N ASP A 108 -4.66 18.50 57.08
CA ASP A 108 -4.26 17.22 57.66
C ASP A 108 -3.32 16.48 56.71
N PHE A 109 -2.04 16.87 56.71
CA PHE A 109 -1.02 16.21 55.91
C PHE A 109 0.37 16.34 56.54
N MET A 110 1.21 15.35 56.27
CA MET A 110 2.62 15.34 56.62
C MET A 110 3.49 15.24 55.36
N ASP A 111 4.80 15.46 55.51
CA ASP A 111 5.76 15.34 54.41
C ASP A 111 5.67 13.97 53.70
N THR A 112 5.42 12.90 54.46
CA THR A 112 5.24 11.54 53.92
C THR A 112 4.04 11.41 53.00
N ASP A 113 2.95 12.15 53.26
CA ASP A 113 1.74 12.10 52.42
C ASP A 113 2.01 12.79 51.08
N ILE A 114 2.72 13.92 51.11
CA ILE A 114 3.16 14.65 49.92
C ILE A 114 4.07 13.77 49.05
N ASP A 115 5.03 13.08 49.67
CA ASP A 115 5.93 12.16 48.97
C ASP A 115 5.14 11.01 48.32
N ASN A 116 4.21 10.38 49.06
CA ASN A 116 3.37 9.31 48.56
C ASN A 116 2.50 9.74 47.36
N TRP A 117 1.78 10.86 47.48
CA TRP A 117 0.95 11.37 46.37
C TRP A 117 1.80 11.76 45.15
N THR A 118 3.02 12.27 45.38
CA THR A 118 3.96 12.58 44.30
C THR A 118 4.38 11.31 43.57
N GLU A 119 4.72 10.25 44.29
CA GLU A 119 5.04 8.95 43.71
C GLU A 119 3.87 8.34 42.94
N GLU A 120 2.66 8.36 43.50
CA GLU A 120 1.46 7.85 42.83
C GLU A 120 1.14 8.62 41.56
N LEU A 121 1.25 9.95 41.58
CA LEU A 121 1.10 10.78 40.40
C LEU A 121 2.14 10.43 39.33
N GLN A 122 3.39 10.14 39.72
CA GLN A 122 4.42 9.70 38.79
C GLN A 122 4.09 8.32 38.19
N LYS A 123 3.59 7.37 39.00
CA LYS A 123 3.13 6.05 38.53
C LYS A 123 2.00 6.19 37.51
N LEU A 124 0.99 7.02 37.79
CA LEU A 124 -0.12 7.28 36.86
C LEU A 124 0.37 7.93 35.55
N LYS A 125 1.31 8.87 35.62
CA LYS A 125 1.94 9.48 34.43
C LYS A 125 2.71 8.45 33.60
N ALA A 126 3.43 7.52 34.24
CA ALA A 126 4.15 6.46 33.55
C ALA A 126 3.18 5.49 32.86
N LEU A 127 2.14 5.06 33.59
CA LEU A 127 1.07 4.20 33.08
C LEU A 127 0.40 4.79 31.83
N LEU A 128 0.10 6.11 31.83
CA LEU A 128 -0.51 6.77 30.67
C LEU A 128 0.38 6.76 29.42
N LYS A 129 1.71 6.83 29.58
CA LYS A 129 2.66 6.79 28.45
C LYS A 129 2.78 5.41 27.83
N GLY A 130 2.54 4.36 28.61
CA GLY A 130 2.63 2.99 28.14
C GLY A 130 2.14 2.03 29.22
N PRO A 131 1.01 1.34 29.00
CA PRO A 131 0.60 0.29 29.92
C PRO A 131 1.63 -0.86 29.88
N PRO A 132 1.94 -1.48 31.04
CA PRO A 132 2.95 -2.55 31.12
C PRO A 132 2.58 -3.79 30.29
N ASP A 133 1.29 -3.99 30.02
CA ASP A 133 0.78 -5.19 29.37
C ASP A 133 0.79 -5.11 27.83
N ILE A 134 1.17 -3.97 27.25
CA ILE A 134 1.12 -3.78 25.79
C ILE A 134 2.44 -3.23 25.29
N THR A 135 3.04 -3.93 24.33
CA THR A 135 4.20 -3.44 23.61
C THR A 135 3.94 -3.49 22.11
N VAL A 136 4.17 -2.36 21.43
CA VAL A 136 4.19 -2.33 19.97
C VAL A 136 5.62 -2.61 19.53
N ARG A 137 5.79 -3.59 18.66
CA ARG A 137 7.10 -3.99 18.11
C ARG A 137 7.02 -3.99 16.59
N GLN A 138 8.15 -3.68 15.97
CA GLN A 138 8.33 -3.82 14.53
C GLN A 138 9.24 -4.99 14.26
N ASP A 139 8.81 -5.92 13.40
CA ASP A 139 9.69 -6.95 12.87
C ASP A 139 10.48 -6.39 11.66
N SER A 140 11.73 -6.83 11.54
CA SER A 140 12.65 -6.46 10.47
C SER A 140 12.56 -7.38 9.25
N THR A 141 11.73 -8.41 9.30
CA THR A 141 11.49 -9.33 8.18
C THR A 141 10.84 -8.61 6.98
N LYS A 142 11.13 -9.10 5.76
CA LYS A 142 10.58 -8.50 4.53
C LYS A 142 9.09 -8.80 4.43
N PHE A 143 8.27 -7.79 4.74
CA PHE A 143 6.82 -7.85 4.57
C PHE A 143 6.39 -7.65 3.10
N ILE A 144 7.18 -6.91 2.32
CA ILE A 144 6.88 -6.55 0.94
C ILE A 144 7.96 -7.14 0.01
N SER A 145 7.52 -7.62 -1.15
CA SER A 145 8.38 -8.12 -2.20
C SER A 145 9.31 -7.02 -2.72
N MET A 146 10.57 -7.35 -3.00
CA MET A 146 11.48 -6.43 -3.68
C MET A 146 11.18 -6.40 -5.17
N ILE A 147 11.09 -5.20 -5.73
CA ILE A 147 10.98 -4.96 -7.16
C ILE A 147 12.40 -4.66 -7.69
N TYR A 148 12.85 -5.39 -8.71
CA TYR A 148 14.14 -5.15 -9.36
C TYR A 148 13.99 -5.25 -10.87
N SER A 149 14.65 -4.35 -11.60
CA SER A 149 14.88 -4.46 -13.03
C SER A 149 16.25 -5.08 -13.25
N HIS A 150 16.31 -6.12 -14.08
CA HIS A 150 17.57 -6.65 -14.59
C HIS A 150 17.80 -6.02 -15.96
N ILE A 151 18.93 -5.35 -16.14
CA ILE A 151 19.37 -4.79 -17.42
C ILE A 151 20.64 -5.57 -17.77
N GLU A 152 20.60 -6.31 -18.87
CA GLU A 152 21.74 -7.06 -19.42
C GLU A 152 22.79 -6.14 -20.05
#